data_AF-A0A3Q8W698-F1
#
_entry.id   AF-A0A3Q8W698-F1
#
_cell.length_a   1.000
_cell.length_b   1.000
_cell.length_c   1.000
_cell.angle_alpha   90.00
_cell.angle_beta   90.00
_cell.angle_gamma   90.00
#
_symmetry.space_group_name_H-M   'P 1'
#
loop_
_entity.id
_entity.type
_entity.pdbx_description
1 polymer ?
#
loop_
_entity_poly.entity_id
_entity_poly.type
_entity_poly.pdbx_seq_one_letter_code
_entity_poly.pdbx_strand_id
1 'polypeptide(L)'
;MTSTTAPTHQARLTLTPNTALAGLLDGAWWPYSRDLATELPPLVDALRARWGRVTRVTANPASWPVAPREVAVGEYAVPVGWFTGQDLDTMMLLSYGLTRCDLLVIPPETEPASAARLMAAASTPGNLHTTGTLMAGEETSIR
;
A
#
# COMPACT_ATOMS: atom_id res chain seq x y z
N MET A 1 -6.75 -22.51 24.18
CA MET A 1 -6.62 -21.22 23.47
C MET A 1 -5.23 -21.21 22.85
N THR A 2 -5.10 -21.58 21.59
CA THR A 2 -3.80 -21.57 20.88
C THR A 2 -3.77 -20.33 20.00
N SER A 3 -3.03 -19.31 20.45
CA SER A 3 -2.70 -18.17 19.61
C SER A 3 -1.67 -18.65 18.58
N THR A 4 -2.11 -18.87 17.35
CA THR A 4 -1.23 -19.15 16.22
C THR A 4 -0.49 -17.87 15.89
N THR A 5 0.78 -17.76 16.30
CA THR A 5 1.68 -16.70 15.83
C THR A 5 2.00 -17.01 14.37
N ALA A 6 1.31 -16.35 13.45
CA ALA A 6 1.64 -16.40 12.03
C ALA A 6 3.05 -15.80 11.80
N PRO A 7 3.86 -16.36 10.89
CA PRO A 7 5.12 -15.72 10.51
C PRO A 7 4.80 -14.36 9.88
N THR A 8 5.08 -13.28 10.61
CA THR A 8 4.91 -11.90 10.13
C THR A 8 6.05 -11.60 9.17
N HIS A 9 5.82 -11.83 7.88
CA HIS A 9 6.69 -11.30 6.85
C HIS A 9 6.72 -9.77 6.94
N GLN A 10 7.89 -9.13 6.87
CA GLN A 10 8.01 -7.66 6.86
C GLN A 10 7.43 -7.05 5.57
N ALA A 11 6.63 -5.99 5.67
CA ALA A 11 6.11 -5.34 4.46
C ALA A 11 7.25 -4.80 3.57
N ARG A 12 7.19 -5.06 2.24
CA ARG A 12 8.05 -4.38 1.25
C ARG A 12 7.51 -2.99 1.02
N LEU A 13 7.99 -2.04 1.81
CA LEU A 13 7.48 -0.68 1.85
C LEU A 13 8.63 0.31 1.71
N THR A 14 8.50 1.24 0.77
CA THR A 14 9.40 2.39 0.64
C THR A 14 8.55 3.64 0.77
N LEU A 15 8.90 4.51 1.71
CA LEU A 15 8.14 5.71 2.03
C LEU A 15 8.87 6.95 1.52
N THR A 16 8.12 7.93 1.02
CA THR A 16 8.64 9.25 0.71
C THR A 16 9.23 9.88 1.98
N PRO A 17 10.49 10.34 2.00
CA PRO A 17 11.07 11.00 3.17
C PRO A 17 10.21 12.16 3.68
N ASN A 18 10.30 12.49 4.96
CA ASN A 18 9.59 13.65 5.50
C ASN A 18 10.27 14.93 4.97
N THR A 19 9.64 15.60 4.01
CA THR A 19 10.16 16.81 3.37
C THR A 19 9.06 17.85 3.22
N ALA A 20 9.44 19.11 2.98
CA ALA A 20 8.49 20.19 2.69
C ALA A 20 7.85 20.09 1.30
N LEU A 21 8.33 19.18 0.44
CA LEU A 21 7.78 18.98 -0.89
C LEU A 21 6.55 18.09 -0.82
N ALA A 22 5.38 18.65 -1.10
CA ALA A 22 4.14 17.90 -1.22
C ALA A 22 4.14 17.09 -2.52
N GLY A 23 3.97 15.78 -2.41
CA GLY A 23 3.74 14.86 -3.54
C GLY A 23 2.33 14.28 -3.49
N LEU A 24 1.94 13.58 -4.58
CA LEU A 24 0.67 12.85 -4.64
C LEU A 24 0.70 11.51 -3.90
N LEU A 25 1.90 10.96 -3.63
CA LEU A 25 2.10 9.66 -3.00
C LEU A 25 3.04 9.76 -1.79
N ASP A 26 2.72 9.01 -0.75
CA ASP A 26 3.51 8.86 0.46
C ASP A 26 4.51 7.70 0.39
N GLY A 27 4.48 6.95 -0.72
CA GLY A 27 5.40 5.87 -0.99
C GLY A 27 4.83 4.79 -1.90
N ALA A 28 5.46 3.62 -1.84
CA ALA A 28 5.02 2.42 -2.54
C ALA A 28 5.13 1.19 -1.65
N TRP A 29 4.20 0.27 -1.89
CA TRP A 29 4.11 -1.02 -1.25
C TRP A 29 4.05 -2.12 -2.31
N TRP A 30 4.88 -3.16 -2.12
CA TRP A 30 4.91 -4.33 -2.98
C TRP A 30 4.45 -5.57 -2.18
N PRO A 31 3.14 -5.85 -2.09
CA PRO A 31 2.62 -7.04 -1.40
C PRO A 31 3.24 -8.33 -1.92
N TYR A 32 3.30 -9.37 -1.09
CA TYR A 32 3.79 -10.70 -1.51
C TYR A 32 2.74 -11.51 -2.28
N SER A 33 1.47 -11.19 -2.08
CA SER A 33 0.33 -11.87 -2.65
C SER A 33 -0.85 -10.90 -2.85
N ARG A 34 -1.92 -11.40 -3.46
CA ARG A 34 -3.19 -10.67 -3.60
C ARG A 34 -4.17 -10.96 -2.46
N ASP A 35 -3.71 -11.57 -1.37
CA ASP A 35 -4.55 -11.83 -0.19
C ASP A 35 -4.44 -10.69 0.80
N LEU A 36 -5.37 -9.74 0.73
CA LEU A 36 -5.33 -8.55 1.59
C LEU A 36 -5.37 -8.89 3.09
N ALA A 37 -5.98 -10.01 3.48
CA ALA A 37 -6.11 -10.38 4.89
C ALA A 37 -4.76 -10.74 5.52
N THR A 38 -3.84 -11.30 4.73
CA THR A 38 -2.49 -11.66 5.18
C THR A 38 -1.48 -10.52 4.99
N GLU A 39 -1.71 -9.69 3.98
CA GLU A 39 -0.82 -8.60 3.56
C GLU A 39 -1.00 -7.31 4.38
N LEU A 40 -2.22 -7.00 4.82
CA LEU A 40 -2.50 -5.75 5.51
C LEU A 40 -1.89 -5.65 6.93
N PRO A 41 -1.86 -6.69 7.76
CA PRO A 41 -1.29 -6.60 9.11
C PRO A 41 0.18 -6.13 9.16
N PRO A 42 1.12 -6.71 8.39
CA PRO A 42 2.51 -6.23 8.39
C PRO A 42 2.66 -4.84 7.77
N LEU A 43 1.80 -4.45 6.82
CA LEU A 43 1.79 -3.09 6.27
C LEU A 43 1.39 -2.06 7.35
N VAL A 44 0.32 -2.33 8.08
CA VAL A 44 -0.17 -1.43 9.13
C VAL A 44 0.84 -1.29 10.26
N ASP A 45 1.52 -2.37 10.63
CA ASP A 45 2.59 -2.32 11.63
C ASP A 45 3.76 -1.43 11.18
N ALA A 46 4.21 -1.59 9.93
CA ALA A 46 5.29 -0.77 9.36
C ALA A 46 4.96 0.73 9.29
N LEU A 47 3.68 1.09 9.10
CA LEU A 47 3.22 2.49 9.06
C LEU A 47 3.02 3.10 10.44
N ARG A 48 2.92 2.29 11.49
CA ARG A 48 2.53 2.72 12.84
C ARG A 48 3.44 3.79 13.42
N ALA A 49 4.75 3.69 13.17
CA ALA A 49 5.73 4.64 13.71
C ALA A 49 5.55 6.07 13.16
N ARG A 50 5.06 6.21 11.93
CA ARG A 50 4.95 7.51 11.24
C ARG A 50 3.52 8.05 11.15
N TRP A 51 2.52 7.19 10.91
CA TRP A 51 1.12 7.59 10.78
C TRP A 51 0.26 7.22 12.00
N GLY A 52 0.81 6.48 12.96
CA GLY A 52 0.05 5.99 14.11
C GLY A 52 -0.88 4.84 13.74
N ARG A 53 -1.93 4.64 14.55
CA ARG A 53 -2.88 3.54 14.34
C ARG A 53 -3.78 3.83 13.13
N VAL A 54 -3.65 3.00 12.09
CA VAL A 54 -4.54 2.98 10.92
C VAL A 54 -5.94 2.55 11.37
N THR A 55 -6.95 3.31 10.93
CA THR A 55 -8.37 3.13 11.27
C THR A 55 -9.21 2.73 10.08
N ARG A 56 -8.74 2.95 8.85
CA ARG A 56 -9.46 2.56 7.63
C ARG A 56 -8.50 2.45 6.46
N VAL A 57 -8.80 1.53 5.56
CA VAL A 57 -8.11 1.36 4.27
C VAL A 57 -9.12 1.46 3.14
N THR A 58 -8.71 1.99 2.00
CA THR A 58 -9.49 1.92 0.77
C THR A 58 -8.66 1.44 -0.42
N ALA A 59 -9.28 0.62 -1.26
CA ALA A 59 -8.65 0.01 -2.42
C ALA A 59 -9.67 -0.14 -3.57
N ASN A 60 -9.17 -0.29 -4.79
CA ASN A 60 -10.01 -0.74 -5.91
C ASN A 60 -10.19 -2.27 -5.83
N PRO A 61 -11.43 -2.80 -5.82
CA PRO A 61 -11.68 -4.23 -5.72
C PRO A 61 -11.14 -5.04 -6.92
N ALA A 62 -10.93 -4.42 -8.09
CA ALA A 62 -10.40 -5.13 -9.25
C ALA A 62 -8.96 -5.63 -9.06
N SER A 63 -8.21 -5.03 -8.12
CA SER A 63 -6.83 -5.40 -7.81
C SER A 63 -6.70 -6.49 -6.73
N TRP A 64 -7.83 -6.94 -6.16
CA TRP A 64 -7.89 -7.85 -5.01
C TRP A 64 -8.95 -8.94 -5.24
N PRO A 65 -8.57 -10.21 -5.48
CA PRO A 65 -9.51 -11.31 -5.74
C PRO A 65 -10.48 -11.57 -4.59
N VAL A 66 -10.06 -11.30 -3.36
CA VAL A 66 -10.89 -11.38 -2.16
C VAL A 66 -11.00 -9.98 -1.57
N ALA A 67 -12.24 -9.52 -1.39
CA ALA A 67 -12.55 -8.18 -0.91
C ALA A 67 -13.18 -8.24 0.51
N PRO A 68 -12.39 -8.49 1.57
CA PRO A 68 -12.92 -8.52 2.93
C PRO A 68 -13.51 -7.16 3.34
N ARG A 69 -14.50 -7.15 4.22
CA ARG A 69 -15.07 -5.90 4.78
C ARG A 69 -14.16 -5.27 5.84
N GLU A 70 -13.39 -6.09 6.53
CA GLU A 70 -12.42 -5.71 7.53
C GLU A 70 -11.32 -6.76 7.62
N VAL A 71 -10.13 -6.35 8.06
CA VAL A 71 -8.98 -7.24 8.26
C VAL A 71 -8.48 -7.11 9.69
N ALA A 72 -8.25 -8.24 10.36
CA ALA A 72 -7.70 -8.28 11.70
C ALA A 72 -6.22 -7.87 11.70
N VAL A 73 -5.85 -6.90 12.53
CA VAL A 73 -4.50 -6.38 12.73
C VAL A 73 -4.21 -6.37 14.24
N GLY A 74 -3.51 -7.40 14.70
CA GLY A 74 -3.25 -7.59 16.13
C GLY A 74 -4.57 -7.71 16.91
N GLU A 75 -4.80 -6.79 17.84
CA GLU A 75 -5.98 -6.79 18.73
C GLU A 75 -7.19 -6.01 18.19
N TYR A 76 -7.13 -5.49 16.96
CA TYR A 76 -8.23 -4.74 16.36
C TYR A 76 -8.44 -5.11 14.89
N ALA A 77 -9.58 -4.70 14.32
CA ALA A 77 -9.85 -4.84 12.89
C ALA A 77 -9.77 -3.48 12.19
N VAL A 78 -9.29 -3.49 10.96
CA VAL A 78 -9.24 -2.33 10.06
C VAL A 78 -10.32 -2.51 8.99
N PRO A 79 -11.37 -1.68 8.97
CA PRO A 79 -12.36 -1.65 7.90
C PRO A 79 -11.71 -1.37 6.54
N VAL A 80 -12.17 -2.09 5.52
CA VAL A 80 -11.74 -1.92 4.13
C VAL A 80 -12.90 -1.38 3.31
N GLY A 81 -12.69 -0.22 2.69
CA GLY A 81 -13.62 0.40 1.75
C GLY A 81 -13.22 0.11 0.30
N TRP A 82 -14.15 -0.39 -0.49
CA TRP A 82 -13.92 -0.76 -1.89
C TRP A 82 -14.53 0.28 -2.82
N PHE A 83 -13.71 0.87 -3.70
CA PHE A 83 -14.14 1.93 -4.62
C PHE A 83 -13.65 1.65 -6.03
N THR A 84 -14.57 1.46 -6.98
CA THR A 84 -14.25 1.20 -8.38
C THR A 84 -13.73 2.43 -9.13
N GLY A 85 -14.02 3.64 -8.62
CA GLY A 85 -13.50 4.91 -9.16
C GLY A 85 -12.10 5.28 -8.65
N GLN A 86 -11.51 4.50 -7.75
CA GLN A 86 -10.13 4.66 -7.31
C GLN A 86 -9.19 4.01 -8.33
N ASP A 87 -8.00 4.57 -8.56
CA ASP A 87 -6.99 3.94 -9.42
C ASP A 87 -6.66 2.52 -8.93
N LEU A 88 -6.43 1.60 -9.88
CA LEU A 88 -6.19 0.17 -9.60
C LEU A 88 -5.04 -0.06 -8.62
N ASP A 89 -3.96 0.69 -8.81
CA ASP A 89 -2.72 0.53 -8.06
C ASP A 89 -2.60 1.53 -6.91
N THR A 90 -3.73 2.10 -6.45
CA THR A 90 -3.75 3.00 -5.29
C THR A 90 -4.33 2.29 -4.08
N MET A 91 -3.67 2.45 -2.92
CA MET A 91 -4.24 2.17 -1.61
C MET A 91 -4.14 3.41 -0.74
N MET A 92 -5.27 3.84 -0.18
CA MET A 92 -5.32 4.94 0.78
C MET A 92 -5.53 4.39 2.18
N LEU A 93 -4.76 4.87 3.14
CA LEU A 93 -4.90 4.56 4.56
C LEU A 93 -5.21 5.84 5.34
N LEU A 94 -6.08 5.73 6.34
CA LEU A 94 -6.43 6.80 7.26
C LEU A 94 -6.06 6.38 8.68
N SER A 95 -5.54 7.32 9.48
CA SER A 95 -5.25 7.12 10.91
C SER A 95 -6.12 8.01 11.82
N TYR A 96 -6.10 7.75 13.13
CA TYR A 96 -6.86 8.53 14.14
C TYR A 96 -6.59 10.04 14.11
N GLY A 97 -5.42 10.48 13.62
CA GLY A 97 -5.08 11.90 13.43
C GLY A 97 -5.59 12.51 12.12
N LEU A 98 -6.45 11.79 11.38
CA LEU A 98 -6.88 12.12 10.01
C LEU A 98 -5.71 12.30 9.04
N THR A 99 -4.54 11.76 9.37
CA THR A 99 -3.41 11.76 8.44
C THR A 99 -3.69 10.71 7.39
N ARG A 100 -3.78 11.18 6.15
CA ARG A 100 -3.93 10.34 4.96
C ARG A 100 -2.55 9.82 4.55
N CYS A 101 -2.51 8.56 4.12
CA CYS A 101 -1.35 7.94 3.48
C CYS A 101 -1.80 7.34 2.16
N ASP A 102 -1.30 7.84 1.04
CA ASP A 102 -1.55 7.29 -0.29
C ASP A 102 -0.34 6.50 -0.78
N LEU A 103 -0.53 5.21 -1.06
CA LEU A 103 0.51 4.30 -1.53
C LEU A 103 0.24 3.84 -2.95
N LEU A 104 1.30 3.79 -3.76
CA LEU A 104 1.33 2.92 -4.93
C LEU A 104 1.38 1.45 -4.47
N VAL A 105 0.46 0.64 -4.96
CA VAL A 105 0.44 -0.81 -4.78
C VAL A 105 1.00 -1.46 -6.03
N ILE A 106 2.16 -2.08 -5.92
CA ILE A 106 2.80 -2.78 -7.03
C ILE A 106 2.27 -4.22 -7.07
N PRO A 107 1.78 -4.75 -8.21
CA PRO A 107 1.42 -6.15 -8.34
C PRO A 107 2.49 -7.10 -7.77
N PRO A 108 2.13 -8.13 -6.97
CA PRO A 108 3.08 -9.13 -6.51
C PRO A 108 3.77 -9.86 -7.67
N GLU A 109 3.11 -9.91 -8.83
CA GLU A 109 3.62 -10.51 -10.07
C GLU A 109 4.62 -9.62 -10.84
N THR A 110 4.78 -8.35 -10.45
CA THR A 110 5.74 -7.44 -11.10
C THR A 110 7.17 -7.95 -10.95
N GLU A 111 7.93 -7.90 -12.04
CA GLU A 111 9.33 -8.30 -12.06
C GLU A 111 10.16 -7.47 -11.03
N PRO A 112 11.08 -8.09 -10.27
CA PRO A 112 11.79 -7.40 -9.19
C PRO A 112 12.50 -6.10 -9.56
N ALA A 113 13.14 -6.00 -10.72
CA ALA A 113 13.80 -4.76 -11.14
C ALA A 113 12.77 -3.67 -11.50
N SER A 114 11.66 -4.02 -12.15
CA SER A 114 10.53 -3.10 -12.35
C SER A 114 9.91 -2.64 -11.03
N ALA A 115 9.69 -3.55 -10.08
CA ALA A 115 9.17 -3.20 -8.77
C ALA A 115 10.12 -2.24 -8.04
N ALA A 116 11.42 -2.48 -8.08
CA ALA A 116 12.42 -1.59 -7.48
C ALA A 116 12.38 -0.18 -8.09
N ARG A 117 12.23 -0.06 -9.42
CA ARG A 117 12.10 1.24 -10.10
C ARG A 117 10.82 1.98 -9.70
N LEU A 118 9.69 1.28 -9.66
CA LEU A 118 8.41 1.84 -9.20
C LEU A 118 8.49 2.33 -7.77
N MET A 119 9.08 1.53 -6.87
CA MET A 119 9.26 1.91 -5.47
C MET A 119 10.13 3.16 -5.34
N ALA A 120 11.21 3.26 -6.11
CA ALA A 120 12.06 4.45 -6.13
C ALA A 120 11.32 5.69 -6.67
N ALA A 121 10.60 5.55 -7.79
CA ALA A 121 9.86 6.66 -8.40
C ALA A 121 8.73 7.17 -7.49
N ALA A 122 7.92 6.27 -6.93
CA ALA A 122 6.80 6.62 -6.06
C ALA A 122 7.23 7.31 -4.76
N SER A 123 8.43 6.99 -4.25
CA SER A 123 8.98 7.55 -3.01
C SER A 123 9.81 8.82 -3.20
N THR A 124 9.87 9.36 -4.42
CA THR A 124 10.61 10.59 -4.71
C THR A 124 9.88 11.80 -4.09
N PRO A 125 10.54 12.64 -3.27
CA PRO A 125 9.94 13.85 -2.71
C PRO A 125 9.36 14.77 -3.79
N GLY A 126 8.12 15.24 -3.59
CA GLY A 126 7.43 16.08 -4.57
C GLY A 126 6.98 15.36 -5.85
N ASN A 127 6.92 14.02 -5.85
CA ASN A 127 6.40 13.26 -6.98
C ASN A 127 4.93 13.64 -7.27
N LEU A 128 4.65 14.09 -8.49
CA LEU A 128 3.31 14.47 -8.95
C LEU A 128 2.69 13.45 -9.91
N HIS A 129 3.30 12.29 -10.08
CA HIS A 129 2.73 11.22 -10.90
C HIS A 129 1.68 10.44 -10.12
N THR A 130 0.54 10.20 -10.77
CA THR A 130 -0.46 9.25 -10.28
C THR A 130 0.09 7.82 -10.36
N THR A 131 -0.53 6.90 -9.63
CA THR A 131 -0.16 5.47 -9.68
C THR A 131 -0.28 4.92 -11.10
N GLY A 132 -1.38 5.24 -11.80
CA GLY A 132 -1.57 4.84 -13.20
C GLY A 132 -0.48 5.37 -14.14
N THR A 133 0.01 6.60 -13.93
CA THR A 133 1.10 7.16 -14.75
C THR A 133 2.42 6.42 -14.50
N LEU A 134 2.75 6.12 -13.24
CA LEU A 134 3.95 5.37 -12.90
C LEU A 134 3.91 3.95 -13.48
N MET A 135 2.77 3.28 -13.37
CA MET A 135 2.57 1.92 -13.87
C MET A 135 2.67 1.84 -15.40
N ALA A 136 2.05 2.78 -16.12
CA ALA A 136 2.12 2.84 -17.59
C ALA A 136 3.54 3.11 -18.11
N GLY A 137 4.33 3.90 -17.36
CA GLY A 137 5.73 4.17 -17.70
C GLY A 137 6.62 2.93 -17.67
N GLU A 138 6.37 2.02 -16.73
CA GLU A 138 7.14 0.76 -16.64
C GLU A 138 6.77 -0.24 -17.73
N GLU A 139 5.49 -0.37 -18.07
CA GLU A 139 5.06 -1.29 -19.14
C GLU A 139 5.64 -0.90 -20.51
N THR A 140 5.88 0.39 -20.72
CA THR A 140 6.54 0.92 -21.93
C THR A 140 8.04 0.63 -21.94
N SER A 141 8.69 0.53 -20.77
CA SER A 141 10.15 0.31 -20.65
C SER A 141 10.59 -1.14 -20.87
N ILE A 142 9.65 -2.08 -20.99
CA ILE A 142 9.90 -3.53 -21.19
C ILE A 142 9.87 -3.92 -22.69
N ARG A 143 9.59 -2.97 -23.60
CA ARG A 143 9.65 -3.16 -25.05
C ARG A 143 10.96 -2.65 -25.65
#